data_AF-A0A2E8L5K1-F1
#
_entry.id   AF-A0A2E8L5K1-F1
#
_cell.length_a   1.000
_cell.length_b   1.000
_cell.length_c   1.000
_cell.angle_alpha   90.00
_cell.angle_beta   90.00
_cell.angle_gamma   90.00
#
_symmetry.space_group_name_H-M   'P 1'
#
loop_
_entity.id
_entity.type
_entity.pdbx_description
1 polymer ?
#
loop_
_entity_poly.entity_id
_entity_poly.type
_entity_poly.pdbx_seq_one_letter_code
_entity_poly.pdbx_strand_id
1 'polypeptide(L)'
;MEISLSLKDSHLWTLDALKEQNAVSSNEEIVQRCVSSVLKSEDRDLVFGTVREQCGEGCFSAEPQFEIEIDEADFDELQKVYSAYGFQGYNSVDEEISKTIRCIIKYIESNNDFRLL
;
A
#
# COMPACT_ATOMS: atom_id res chain seq x y z
N MET A 1 5.78 -12.67 -5.97
CA MET A 1 6.63 -12.38 -4.81
C MET A 1 5.78 -12.47 -3.55
N GLU A 2 6.13 -13.33 -2.61
CA GLU A 2 5.47 -13.39 -1.30
C GLU A 2 6.06 -12.31 -0.40
N ILE A 3 5.22 -11.58 0.33
CA ILE A 3 5.65 -10.58 1.31
C ILE A 3 4.81 -10.66 2.58
N SER A 4 5.45 -10.36 3.72
CA SER A 4 4.73 -10.13 4.97
C SER A 4 4.21 -8.70 5.01
N LEU A 5 2.94 -8.49 4.66
CA LEU A 5 2.33 -7.17 4.57
C LEU A 5 1.92 -6.67 5.95
N SER A 6 2.51 -5.53 6.37
CA SER A 6 2.18 -4.85 7.63
C SER A 6 1.24 -3.67 7.44
N LEU A 7 0.00 -3.80 7.91
CA LEU A 7 -1.03 -2.76 7.84
C LEU A 7 -1.36 -2.19 9.22
N LYS A 8 -2.10 -1.07 9.25
CA LYS A 8 -2.70 -0.52 10.46
C LYS A 8 -4.16 -0.93 10.50
N ASP A 9 -4.78 -0.96 11.68
CA ASP A 9 -6.21 -1.24 11.84
C ASP A 9 -7.10 -0.38 10.92
N SER A 10 -6.79 0.91 10.77
CA SER A 10 -7.54 1.80 9.87
C SER A 10 -7.44 1.40 8.40
N HIS A 11 -6.30 0.85 7.99
CA HIS A 11 -6.12 0.33 6.63
C HIS A 11 -6.95 -0.94 6.42
N LEU A 12 -7.09 -1.81 7.44
CA LEU A 12 -7.96 -2.98 7.34
C LEU A 12 -9.41 -2.60 7.14
N TRP A 13 -9.92 -1.62 7.88
CA TRP A 13 -11.29 -1.13 7.67
C TRP A 13 -11.49 -0.58 6.25
N THR A 14 -10.47 0.08 5.70
CA THR A 14 -10.48 0.53 4.30
C THR A 14 -10.53 -0.66 3.35
N LEU A 15 -9.72 -1.71 3.57
CA LEU A 15 -9.74 -2.92 2.75
C LEU A 15 -11.07 -3.67 2.84
N ASP A 16 -11.68 -3.75 4.03
CA ASP A 16 -13.00 -4.36 4.22
C ASP A 16 -14.09 -3.60 3.44
N ALA A 17 -14.10 -2.27 3.53
CA ALA A 17 -15.03 -1.44 2.75
C ALA A 17 -14.80 -1.59 1.24
N LEU A 18 -13.56 -1.75 0.80
CA LEU A 18 -13.21 -1.97 -0.61
C LEU A 18 -13.64 -3.34 -1.11
N LYS A 19 -13.44 -4.38 -0.29
CA LYS A 19 -13.92 -5.75 -0.55
C LYS A 19 -15.43 -5.79 -0.73
N GLU A 20 -16.18 -5.15 0.16
CA GLU A 20 -17.64 -5.06 0.07
C GLU A 20 -18.10 -4.37 -1.22
N GLN A 21 -17.47 -3.24 -1.58
CA GLN A 21 -17.80 -2.49 -2.80
C GLN A 21 -17.49 -3.26 -4.09
N ASN A 22 -16.45 -4.09 -4.08
CA ASN A 22 -15.99 -4.85 -5.24
C ASN A 22 -16.53 -6.29 -5.28
N ALA A 23 -17.35 -6.69 -4.30
CA ALA A 23 -17.83 -8.06 -4.11
C ALA A 23 -16.68 -9.10 -4.06
N VAL A 24 -15.57 -8.73 -3.42
CA VAL A 24 -14.38 -9.57 -3.21
C VAL A 24 -14.27 -9.92 -1.73
N SER A 25 -13.78 -11.12 -1.39
CA SER A 25 -13.56 -11.53 0.01
C SER A 25 -12.09 -11.63 0.42
N SER A 26 -11.17 -11.62 -0.55
CA SER A 26 -9.73 -11.78 -0.31
C SER A 26 -9.03 -10.44 -0.05
N ASN A 27 -8.23 -10.38 1.01
CA ASN A 27 -7.35 -9.24 1.30
C ASN A 27 -6.25 -9.11 0.23
N GLU A 28 -5.68 -10.24 -0.20
CA GLU A 28 -4.65 -10.27 -1.24
C GLU A 28 -5.19 -9.68 -2.54
N GLU A 29 -6.35 -10.15 -3.00
CA GLU A 29 -6.92 -9.70 -4.27
C GLU A 29 -7.20 -8.19 -4.25
N ILE A 30 -7.78 -7.67 -3.16
CA ILE A 30 -8.08 -6.24 -3.09
C ILE A 30 -6.81 -5.38 -2.97
N VAL A 31 -5.78 -5.86 -2.27
CA VAL A 31 -4.48 -5.16 -2.18
C VAL A 31 -3.82 -5.11 -3.55
N GLN A 32 -3.79 -6.23 -4.28
CA GLN A 32 -3.23 -6.28 -5.64
C GLN A 32 -3.94 -5.29 -6.57
N ARG A 33 -5.28 -5.22 -6.53
CA ARG A 33 -6.02 -4.23 -7.31
C ARG A 33 -5.64 -2.80 -6.93
N CYS A 34 -5.56 -2.48 -5.63
CA CYS A 34 -5.14 -1.15 -5.15
C CYS A 34 -3.76 -0.76 -5.68
N VAL A 35 -2.81 -1.67 -5.54
CA VAL A 35 -1.44 -1.50 -6.00
C VAL A 35 -1.42 -1.26 -7.51
N SER A 36 -2.00 -2.17 -8.28
CA SER A 36 -1.93 -2.11 -9.74
C SER A 36 -2.59 -0.85 -10.29
N SER A 37 -3.74 -0.44 -9.72
CA SER A 37 -4.45 0.76 -10.16
C SER A 37 -3.69 2.05 -9.90
N VAL A 38 -3.07 2.20 -8.72
CA VAL A 38 -2.30 3.40 -8.40
C VAL A 38 -0.96 3.42 -9.12
N LEU A 39 -0.27 2.29 -9.28
CA LEU A 39 0.99 2.25 -10.02
C LEU A 39 0.81 2.59 -11.51
N LYS A 40 -0.37 2.31 -12.07
CA LYS A 40 -0.72 2.65 -13.46
C LYS A 40 -1.27 4.08 -13.62
N SER A 41 -1.57 4.79 -12.53
CA SER A 41 -2.04 6.18 -12.60
C SER A 41 -0.89 7.18 -12.66
N GLU A 42 -1.18 8.41 -13.10
CA GLU A 42 -0.21 9.52 -13.09
C GLU A 42 -0.11 10.19 -11.70
N ASP A 43 -0.86 9.71 -10.70
CA ASP A 43 -1.01 10.36 -9.39
C ASP A 43 0.10 10.01 -8.38
N ARG A 44 1.22 9.44 -8.84
CA ARG A 44 2.28 8.94 -7.96
C ARG A 44 2.81 10.01 -7.00
N ASP A 45 2.99 11.24 -7.46
CA ASP A 45 3.42 12.35 -6.60
C ASP A 45 2.38 12.72 -5.54
N LEU A 46 1.08 12.59 -5.85
CA LEU A 46 0.00 12.84 -4.91
C LEU A 46 -0.07 11.75 -3.83
N VAL A 47 0.26 10.50 -4.21
CA VAL A 47 0.24 9.35 -3.31
C VAL A 47 1.48 9.30 -2.42
N PHE A 48 2.68 9.49 -2.99
CA PHE A 48 3.96 9.21 -2.32
C PHE A 48 4.76 10.47 -1.97
N GLY A 49 4.52 11.59 -2.67
CA GLY A 49 5.35 12.79 -2.59
C GLY A 49 5.06 13.73 -1.42
N THR A 50 4.01 13.49 -0.63
CA THR A 50 3.69 14.39 0.48
C THR A 50 4.66 14.20 1.65
N VAL A 51 5.09 15.30 2.29
CA VAL A 51 5.97 15.26 3.47
C VAL A 51 5.39 14.40 4.60
N ARG A 52 4.05 14.32 4.67
CA ARG A 52 3.34 13.44 5.62
C ARG A 52 3.60 11.96 5.33
N GLU A 53 3.83 11.55 4.09
CA GLU A 53 4.15 10.16 3.76
C GLU A 53 5.62 9.82 3.96
N GLN A 54 6.51 10.82 4.00
CA GLN A 54 7.95 10.64 4.27
C GLN A 54 8.30 10.40 5.75
N CYS A 55 7.30 10.37 6.66
CA CYS A 55 7.54 10.19 8.08
C CYS A 55 7.97 8.76 8.46
N GLY A 56 8.87 8.64 9.45
CA GLY A 56 9.28 7.36 10.05
C GLY A 56 9.10 7.27 11.57
N GLU A 57 8.37 8.17 12.23
CA GLU A 57 8.05 7.95 13.65
C GLU A 57 6.79 7.08 13.80
N GLY A 58 6.98 5.83 14.19
CA GLY A 58 5.92 4.97 14.74
C GLY A 58 5.13 4.11 13.74
N CYS A 59 5.58 3.95 12.50
CA CYS A 59 4.97 3.03 11.52
C CYS A 59 5.73 1.70 11.36
N PHE A 60 6.87 1.54 12.02
CA PHE A 60 7.63 0.30 12.03
C PHE A 60 6.83 -0.78 12.74
N SER A 61 6.77 -1.99 12.18
CA SER A 61 6.07 -3.13 12.79
C SER A 61 4.58 -2.84 13.02
N ALA A 62 3.91 -2.26 12.01
CA ALA A 62 2.46 -2.11 12.10
C ALA A 62 1.80 -3.49 12.19
N GLU A 63 0.86 -3.64 13.11
CA GLU A 63 0.01 -4.81 13.22
C GLU A 63 -1.40 -4.46 12.75
N PRO A 64 -2.10 -5.41 12.11
CA PRO A 64 -1.69 -6.81 11.88
C PRO A 64 -0.80 -7.03 10.65
N GLN A 65 -0.15 -8.19 10.64
CA GLN A 65 0.67 -8.70 9.54
C GLN A 65 0.03 -9.96 8.94
N PHE A 66 0.06 -10.08 7.62
CA PHE A 66 -0.37 -11.27 6.91
C PHE A 66 0.39 -11.42 5.60
N GLU A 67 0.57 -12.66 5.17
CA GLU A 67 1.24 -12.98 3.91
C GLU A 67 0.32 -12.69 2.72
N ILE A 68 0.89 -12.11 1.69
CA ILE A 68 0.25 -11.95 0.38
C ILE A 68 1.23 -12.24 -0.74
N GLU A 69 0.72 -12.74 -1.86
CA GLU A 69 1.43 -12.72 -3.12
C GLU A 69 1.21 -11.39 -3.85
N ILE A 70 2.27 -10.84 -4.44
CA ILE A 70 2.24 -9.68 -5.35
C ILE A 70 2.95 -10.05 -6.65
N ASP A 71 2.46 -9.54 -7.77
CA ASP A 71 3.15 -9.67 -9.07
C ASP A 71 4.58 -9.11 -9.01
N GLU A 72 5.54 -9.78 -9.64
CA GLU A 72 6.95 -9.37 -9.59
C GLU A 72 7.16 -7.97 -10.16
N ALA A 73 6.43 -7.58 -11.22
CA ALA A 73 6.54 -6.25 -11.79
C ALA A 73 5.99 -5.16 -10.86
N ASP A 74 4.87 -5.44 -10.18
CA ASP A 74 4.31 -4.52 -9.19
C ASP A 74 5.23 -4.41 -7.96
N PHE A 75 5.83 -5.52 -7.51
CA PHE A 75 6.82 -5.53 -6.43
C PHE A 75 8.05 -4.66 -6.77
N ASP A 76 8.64 -4.87 -7.94
CA ASP A 76 9.79 -4.09 -8.40
C ASP A 76 9.47 -2.59 -8.49
N GLU A 77 8.26 -2.26 -8.92
CA GLU A 77 7.82 -0.87 -9.03
C GLU A 77 7.58 -0.23 -7.66
N LEU A 78 6.99 -0.96 -6.70
CA LEU A 78 6.87 -0.50 -5.31
C LEU A 78 8.25 -0.24 -4.69
N GLN A 79 9.25 -1.09 -4.98
CA GLN A 79 10.62 -0.89 -4.50
C GLN A 79 11.27 0.36 -5.11
N LYS A 80 11.03 0.63 -6.40
CA LYS A 80 11.49 1.87 -7.05
C LYS A 80 10.83 3.10 -6.45
N VAL A 81 9.51 3.05 -6.22
CA VAL A 81 8.76 4.13 -5.55
C VAL A 81 9.37 4.40 -4.18
N TYR A 82 9.62 3.35 -3.39
CA TYR A 82 10.22 3.51 -2.09
C TYR A 82 11.57 4.24 -2.16
N SER A 83 12.42 3.85 -3.11
CA SER A 83 13.74 4.47 -3.32
C SER A 83 13.66 5.92 -3.83
N ALA A 84 12.64 6.25 -4.63
CA ALA A 84 12.52 7.55 -5.30
C ALA A 84 11.95 8.66 -4.41
N TYR A 85 11.04 8.33 -3.48
CA TYR A 85 10.28 9.32 -2.71
C TYR A 85 10.86 9.69 -1.34
N GLY A 86 12.08 9.23 -1.05
CA GLY A 86 12.84 9.66 0.13
C GLY A 86 12.21 9.20 1.45
N PHE A 87 11.58 8.03 1.48
CA PHE A 87 11.11 7.44 2.73
C PHE A 87 12.28 7.20 3.68
N GLN A 88 12.01 7.25 4.99
CA GLN A 88 13.00 6.84 5.99
C GLN A 88 13.30 5.34 5.86
N GLY A 89 14.55 4.97 6.14
CA GLY A 89 15.02 3.59 6.02
C GLY A 89 14.28 2.63 6.96
N TYR A 90 13.68 1.58 6.38
CA TYR A 90 13.17 0.41 7.08
C TYR A 90 14.23 -0.70 7.14
N ASN A 91 14.02 -1.67 8.03
CA ASN A 91 14.99 -2.74 8.29
C ASN A 91 14.82 -3.97 7.37
N SER A 92 13.74 -4.06 6.61
CA SER A 92 13.44 -5.16 5.71
C SER A 92 12.70 -4.68 4.47
N VAL A 93 12.89 -5.38 3.36
CA VAL A 93 12.18 -5.12 2.10
C VAL A 93 10.67 -5.22 2.31
N ASP A 94 10.19 -6.20 3.07
CA ASP A 94 8.77 -6.35 3.41
C ASP A 94 8.18 -5.10 4.06
N GLU A 95 8.92 -4.43 4.94
CA GLU A 95 8.48 -3.17 5.55
C GLU A 95 8.53 -1.98 4.58
N GLU A 96 9.52 -1.95 3.68
CA GLU A 96 9.61 -0.96 2.59
C GLU A 96 8.38 -1.07 1.67
N ILE A 97 8.06 -2.28 1.24
CA ILE A 97 6.91 -2.57 0.41
C ILE A 97 5.62 -2.28 1.18
N SER A 98 5.50 -2.75 2.44
CA SER A 98 4.35 -2.44 3.30
C SER A 98 4.15 -0.93 3.48
N LYS A 99 5.23 -0.15 3.60
CA LYS A 99 5.14 1.31 3.64
C LYS A 99 4.51 1.88 2.37
N THR A 100 4.98 1.47 1.19
CA THR A 100 4.41 1.97 -0.07
C THR A 100 2.94 1.58 -0.25
N ILE A 101 2.55 0.35 0.10
CA ILE A 101 1.16 -0.12 0.05
C ILE A 101 0.27 0.67 1.04
N ARG A 102 0.77 0.95 2.25
CA ARG A 102 0.03 1.79 3.22
C ARG A 102 -0.25 3.19 2.67
N CYS A 103 0.69 3.80 1.94
CA CYS A 103 0.47 5.10 1.28
C CYS A 103 -0.63 5.01 0.22
N ILE A 104 -0.65 3.95 -0.58
CA ILE A 104 -1.70 3.68 -1.57
C ILE A 104 -3.08 3.56 -0.91
N ILE A 105 -3.22 2.71 0.11
CA ILE A 105 -4.49 2.49 0.80
C ILE A 105 -5.00 3.80 1.42
N LYS A 106 -4.10 4.56 2.05
CA LYS A 106 -4.44 5.86 2.66
C LYS A 106 -4.84 6.91 1.62
N TYR A 107 -4.24 6.90 0.43
CA TYR A 107 -4.65 7.77 -0.66
C TYR A 107 -6.07 7.46 -1.12
N ILE A 108 -6.40 6.17 -1.30
CA ILE A 108 -7.74 5.72 -1.67
C ILE A 108 -8.75 6.12 -0.59
N GLU A 109 -8.43 5.87 0.69
CA GLU A 109 -9.22 6.29 1.85
C GLU A 109 -9.50 7.80 1.84
N SER A 110 -8.44 8.61 1.65
CA SER A 110 -8.53 10.08 1.76
C SER A 110 -9.33 10.72 0.63
N ASN A 111 -9.28 10.15 -0.58
CA ASN A 111 -9.99 10.68 -1.74
C ASN A 111 -11.41 10.12 -1.89
N ASN A 112 -11.80 9.14 -1.05
CA ASN A 112 -13.00 8.31 -1.27
C ASN A 112 -13.09 7.78 -2.71
N ASP A 113 -11.93 7.59 -3.36
CA ASP A 113 -11.89 7.19 -4.77
C ASP A 113 -11.84 5.68 -4.88
N PHE A 114 -12.96 5.06 -4.50
CA PHE A 114 -13.16 3.63 -4.58
C PHE A 114 -13.50 3.16 -6.01
N ARG A 115 -13.55 4.08 -7.00
CA ARG A 115 -13.84 3.78 -8.41
C ARG A 115 -12.61 3.29 -9.18
N LEU A 116 -11.44 3.29 -8.53
CA LEU A 116 -10.19 2.84 -9.12
C LEU A 116 -10.03 1.31 -9.12
N LEU A 117 -11.03 0.53 -8.68
CA LEU A 117 -10.94 -0.93 -8.46
C LEU A 117 -12.07 -1.74 -9.12
#